data_AF-A2ZQQ2-F1
#
_entry.id   AF-A2ZQQ2-F1
#
_cell.length_a   1.000
_cell.length_b   1.000
_cell.length_c   1.000
_cell.angle_alpha   90.00
_cell.angle_beta   90.00
_cell.angle_gamma   90.00
#
_symmetry.space_group_name_H-M   'P 1'
#
loop_
_entity.id
_entity.type
_entity.pdbx_description
1 polymer ?
#
loop_
_entity_poly.entity_id
_entity_poly.type
_entity_poly.pdbx_seq_one_letter_code
_entity_poly.pdbx_strand_id
1 'polypeptide(L)'
;MEMAKRNCGGGREEKAAMALKSHSEAERRRRERINAHLATLRTMVPCTDKMDKAALLAEVVGHVKKLKSAAARVGRRATVPSGADEVAVDEASATGGGGEGPSSSGRR
;
A
#
# COMPACT_ATOMS: atom_id res chain seq x y z
N MET A 1 -9.51 25.69 -76.36
CA MET A 1 -8.97 25.93 -75.00
C MET A 1 -9.98 25.36 -74.02
N GLU A 2 -9.53 24.51 -73.10
CA GLU A 2 -9.91 24.53 -71.67
C GLU A 2 -9.47 23.21 -71.02
N MET A 3 -8.41 23.28 -70.23
CA MET A 3 -7.99 22.18 -69.37
C MET A 3 -8.64 22.43 -68.02
N ALA A 4 -9.74 21.74 -67.73
CA ALA A 4 -10.38 21.78 -66.42
C ALA A 4 -9.41 21.25 -65.36
N LYS A 5 -8.78 22.18 -64.63
CA LYS A 5 -7.95 21.89 -63.46
C LYS A 5 -8.82 21.18 -62.42
N ARG A 6 -8.54 19.89 -62.19
CA ARG A 6 -9.07 19.13 -61.06
C ARG A 6 -8.64 19.79 -59.76
N ASN A 7 -9.58 20.45 -59.09
CA ASN A 7 -9.41 20.82 -57.70
C ASN A 7 -9.69 19.60 -56.82
N CYS A 8 -8.68 18.74 -56.62
CA CYS A 8 -8.77 17.54 -55.78
C CYS A 8 -8.00 17.64 -54.45
N GLY A 9 -7.68 18.87 -54.00
CA GLY A 9 -6.90 19.11 -52.77
C GLY A 9 -7.73 19.21 -51.48
N GLY A 10 -8.92 19.83 -51.54
CA GLY A 10 -9.66 20.23 -50.33
C GLY A 10 -10.10 19.08 -49.40
N GLY A 11 -10.49 17.93 -49.96
CA GLY A 11 -10.96 16.81 -49.14
C GLY A 11 -9.88 16.05 -48.37
N ARG A 12 -8.59 16.19 -48.74
CA ARG A 12 -7.48 15.55 -48.01
C ARG A 12 -7.03 16.40 -46.82
N GLU A 13 -7.05 17.71 -46.98
CA GLU A 13 -6.72 18.67 -45.92
C GLU A 13 -7.77 18.66 -44.80
N GLU A 14 -9.06 18.58 -45.16
CA GLU A 14 -10.15 18.48 -44.18
C GLU A 14 -10.07 17.18 -43.37
N LYS A 15 -9.82 16.04 -44.04
CA LYS A 15 -9.61 14.75 -43.38
C LYS A 15 -8.37 14.75 -42.48
N ALA A 16 -7.28 15.38 -42.92
CA ALA A 16 -6.07 15.53 -42.10
C ALA A 16 -6.33 16.41 -40.87
N ALA A 17 -7.08 17.50 -41.03
CA ALA A 17 -7.46 18.37 -39.92
C ALA A 17 -8.37 17.66 -38.91
N MET A 18 -9.33 16.85 -39.37
CA MET A 18 -10.17 16.01 -38.49
C MET A 18 -9.34 14.94 -37.75
N ALA A 19 -8.41 14.28 -38.44
CA ALA A 19 -7.52 13.29 -37.83
C ALA A 19 -6.62 13.92 -36.76
N LEU A 20 -6.07 15.10 -37.02
CA LEU A 20 -5.25 15.83 -36.04
C LEU A 20 -6.06 16.25 -34.81
N LYS A 21 -7.31 16.70 -35.00
CA LYS A 21 -8.23 17.00 -33.90
C LYS A 21 -8.51 15.76 -33.06
N SER A 22 -8.84 14.64 -33.70
CA SER A 22 -9.07 13.37 -33.02
C SER A 22 -7.84 12.90 -32.22
N HIS A 23 -6.65 13.02 -32.80
CA HIS A 23 -5.39 12.70 -32.10
C HIS A 23 -5.16 13.61 -30.89
N SER A 24 -5.37 14.92 -31.04
CA SER A 24 -5.26 15.88 -29.94
C SER A 24 -6.23 15.57 -28.80
N GLU A 25 -7.48 15.19 -29.12
CA GLU A 25 -8.47 14.79 -28.12
C GLU A 25 -8.09 13.48 -27.42
N ALA A 26 -7.60 12.49 -28.16
CA ALA A 26 -7.13 11.23 -27.60
C ALA A 26 -5.98 11.45 -26.60
N GLU A 27 -5.02 12.30 -26.95
CA GLU A 27 -3.90 12.64 -26.07
C GLU A 27 -4.36 13.46 -24.86
N ARG A 28 -5.31 14.38 -25.01
CA ARG A 28 -5.93 15.08 -23.87
C ARG A 28 -6.53 14.10 -22.87
N ARG A 29 -7.35 13.15 -23.35
CA ARG A 29 -7.94 12.09 -22.50
C ARG A 29 -6.87 11.25 -21.82
N ARG A 30 -5.77 10.94 -22.51
CA ARG A 30 -4.63 10.23 -21.91
C ARG A 30 -4.03 11.01 -20.75
N ARG A 31 -3.80 12.32 -20.93
CA ARG A 31 -3.27 13.20 -19.88
C ARG A 31 -4.21 13.34 -18.70
N GLU A 32 -5.51 13.46 -18.95
CA GLU A 32 -6.54 13.52 -17.90
C GLU A 32 -6.52 12.26 -17.03
N ARG A 33 -6.49 11.06 -17.63
CA ARG A 33 -6.39 9.80 -16.87
C ARG A 33 -5.13 9.75 -16.00
N ILE A 34 -3.98 10.16 -16.55
CA ILE A 34 -2.72 10.18 -15.80
C ILE A 34 -2.82 11.16 -14.62
N ASN A 35 -3.34 12.36 -14.85
CA ASN A 35 -3.49 13.35 -13.79
C ASN A 35 -4.51 12.92 -12.72
N ALA A 36 -5.57 12.23 -13.11
CA ALA A 36 -6.53 11.64 -12.18
C ALA A 36 -5.85 10.61 -11.27
N HIS A 37 -5.06 9.69 -11.83
CA HIS A 37 -4.30 8.73 -11.03
C HIS A 37 -3.32 9.42 -10.08
N LEU A 38 -2.61 10.46 -10.54
CA LEU A 38 -1.72 11.24 -9.67
C LEU A 38 -2.47 11.95 -8.54
N ALA A 39 -3.70 12.43 -8.77
CA ALA A 39 -4.53 13.00 -7.73
C ALA A 39 -4.95 11.96 -6.69
N THR A 40 -5.37 10.77 -7.14
CA THR A 40 -5.69 9.64 -6.24
C THR A 40 -4.48 9.22 -5.39
N LEU A 41 -3.28 9.20 -5.96
CA LEU A 41 -2.08 8.90 -5.19
C LEU A 41 -1.83 9.94 -4.09
N ARG A 42 -2.12 11.22 -4.33
CA ARG A 42 -1.99 12.26 -3.31
C ARG A 42 -2.95 12.07 -2.14
N THR A 43 -4.18 11.63 -2.40
CA THR A 43 -5.17 11.40 -1.34
C THR A 43 -4.87 10.16 -0.49
N MET A 44 -4.13 9.19 -1.03
CA MET A 44 -3.82 7.93 -0.34
C MET A 44 -2.53 8.00 0.51
N VAL A 45 -1.62 8.92 0.20
CA VAL A 45 -0.31 9.01 0.85
C VAL A 45 -0.21 10.29 1.67
N PRO A 46 0.14 10.21 2.97
CA PRO A 46 0.22 11.37 3.84
C PRO A 46 1.29 12.36 3.37
N CYS A 47 1.04 13.66 3.61
CA CYS A 47 2.00 14.75 3.39
C CYS A 47 2.44 14.98 1.93
N THR A 48 1.59 14.69 0.95
CA THR A 48 1.96 14.78 -0.49
C THR A 48 1.35 15.96 -1.26
N ASP A 49 0.58 16.83 -0.59
CA ASP A 49 -0.21 17.91 -1.22
C ASP A 49 0.65 18.92 -1.98
N LYS A 50 1.88 19.17 -1.51
CA LYS A 50 2.82 20.15 -2.08
C LYS A 50 4.00 19.51 -2.81
N MET A 51 4.02 18.18 -2.96
CA MET A 51 5.13 17.47 -3.59
C MET A 51 5.04 17.54 -5.13
N ASP A 52 6.20 17.70 -5.76
CA ASP A 52 6.32 17.58 -7.21
C ASP A 52 6.06 16.14 -7.67
N LYS A 53 5.85 15.94 -8.97
CA LYS A 53 5.43 14.63 -9.51
C LYS A 53 6.46 13.53 -9.25
N ALA A 54 7.75 13.84 -9.31
CA ALA A 54 8.78 12.82 -9.13
C ALA A 54 8.90 12.43 -7.65
N ALA A 55 8.92 13.42 -6.75
CA ALA A 55 8.97 13.16 -5.32
C ALA A 55 7.70 12.41 -4.83
N LEU A 56 6.53 12.75 -5.36
CA LEU A 56 5.29 12.02 -5.06
C LEU A 56 5.43 10.52 -5.37
N LEU A 57 5.91 10.18 -6.57
CA LEU A 57 6.07 8.78 -6.98
C LEU A 57 7.09 8.05 -6.11
N ALA A 58 8.19 8.72 -5.73
CA ALA A 58 9.17 8.15 -4.82
C ALA A 58 8.56 7.84 -3.43
N GLU A 59 7.79 8.79 -2.87
CA GLU A 59 7.16 8.61 -1.57
C GLU A 59 6.08 7.52 -1.60
N VAL A 60 5.26 7.45 -2.66
CA VAL A 60 4.28 6.38 -2.85
C VAL A 60 4.94 5.01 -2.82
N VAL A 61 6.05 4.82 -3.55
CA VAL A 61 6.80 3.56 -3.54
C VAL A 61 7.35 3.26 -2.15
N GLY A 62 7.87 4.28 -1.45
CA GLY A 62 8.33 4.16 -0.07
C GLY A 62 7.20 3.72 0.88
N HIS A 63 6.04 4.34 0.76
CA HIS A 63 4.86 4.05 1.58
C HIS A 63 4.37 2.60 1.39
N VAL A 64 4.28 2.12 0.15
CA VAL A 64 3.91 0.73 -0.14
C VAL A 64 4.91 -0.25 0.45
N LYS A 65 6.22 0.03 0.37
CA LYS A 65 7.25 -0.81 1.00
C LYS A 65 7.07 -0.86 2.52
N LYS A 66 6.86 0.29 3.16
CA LYS A 66 6.60 0.38 4.62
C LYS A 66 5.37 -0.44 5.02
N LEU A 67 4.25 -0.31 4.29
CA LEU A 67 3.03 -1.06 4.54
C LEU A 67 3.25 -2.58 4.41
N LYS A 68 3.94 -3.02 3.36
CA LYS A 68 4.27 -4.45 3.17
C LYS A 68 5.13 -4.99 4.31
N SER A 69 6.14 -4.25 4.75
CA SER A 69 6.98 -4.64 5.88
C SER A 69 6.20 -4.69 7.21
N ALA A 70 5.31 -3.72 7.44
CA ALA A 70 4.44 -3.70 8.61
C ALA A 70 3.48 -4.89 8.63
N ALA A 71 2.80 -5.15 7.51
CA ALA A 71 1.90 -6.30 7.36
C ALA A 71 2.65 -7.63 7.57
N ALA A 72 3.84 -7.80 6.99
CA ALA A 72 4.66 -9.00 7.19
C ALA A 72 5.09 -9.17 8.67
N ARG A 73 5.38 -8.08 9.38
CA ARG A 73 5.70 -8.13 10.82
C ARG A 73 4.49 -8.49 11.66
N VAL A 74 3.31 -7.96 11.33
CA VAL A 74 2.05 -8.31 12.01
C VAL A 74 1.69 -9.76 11.75
N GLY A 75 1.79 -10.25 10.51
CA GLY A 75 1.53 -11.65 10.18
C GLY A 75 2.45 -12.65 10.91
N ARG A 76 3.68 -12.25 11.25
CA ARG A 76 4.59 -13.06 12.08
C ARG A 76 4.32 -12.94 13.59
N ARG A 77 3.66 -11.86 14.03
CA ARG A 77 3.28 -11.63 15.43
C ARG A 77 1.84 -12.06 15.74
N ALA A 78 1.09 -12.49 14.74
CA ALA A 78 -0.27 -12.99 14.91
C ALA A 78 -0.26 -14.47 15.33
N THR A 79 0.39 -14.77 16.45
CA THR A 79 -0.18 -15.76 17.39
C THR A 79 -1.08 -14.95 18.32
N VAL A 80 -2.19 -14.44 17.78
CA VAL A 80 -3.24 -13.92 18.65
C VAL A 80 -3.75 -15.15 19.38
N PRO A 81 -3.57 -15.28 20.72
CA PRO A 81 -4.13 -16.42 21.43
C PRO A 81 -5.61 -16.45 21.12
N SER A 82 -6.06 -17.60 20.61
CA SER A 82 -7.48 -17.78 20.34
C SER A 82 -8.21 -17.70 21.67
N GLY A 83 -9.49 -17.32 21.70
CA GLY A 83 -10.28 -17.35 22.94
C GLY A 83 -10.40 -18.74 23.59
N ALA A 84 -9.86 -19.77 22.94
CA ALA A 84 -9.73 -21.14 23.42
C ALA A 84 -8.33 -21.49 23.95
N ASP A 85 -7.39 -20.54 24.04
CA ASP A 85 -6.13 -20.74 24.77
C ASP A 85 -6.42 -20.84 26.26
N GLU A 86 -6.24 -22.04 26.82
CA GLU A 86 -6.44 -22.33 28.24
C GLU A 86 -5.39 -21.59 29.08
N VAL A 87 -5.84 -20.71 29.99
CA VAL A 87 -4.97 -19.98 30.91
C VAL A 87 -4.81 -20.81 32.18
N ALA A 88 -3.66 -21.48 32.34
CA ALA A 88 -3.33 -22.16 33.60
C ALA A 88 -2.87 -21.13 34.65
N VAL A 89 -3.58 -21.09 35.78
CA VAL A 89 -3.14 -20.36 36.98
C VAL A 89 -2.38 -21.36 37.84
N ASP A 90 -1.06 -21.27 37.87
CA ASP A 90 -0.27 -21.96 38.88
C ASP A 90 -0.58 -21.34 40.25
N GLU A 91 -1.37 -22.05 41.06
CA GLU A 91 -1.44 -21.76 42.49
C GLU A 91 -0.05 -22.02 43.06
N ALA A 92 0.66 -20.94 43.40
CA ALA A 92 1.89 -21.00 44.15
C ALA A 92 1.58 -21.65 45.50
N SER A 93 1.71 -22.98 45.57
CA SER A 93 1.65 -23.70 46.83
C SER A 93 2.76 -23.12 47.69
N ALA A 94 2.35 -22.41 48.74
CA ALA A 94 3.24 -22.01 49.80
C ALA A 94 3.84 -23.30 50.35
N THR A 95 5.09 -23.57 49.98
CA THR A 95 5.89 -24.62 50.59
C THR A 95 6.02 -24.24 52.05
N GLY A 96 5.17 -24.80 52.90
CA GLY A 96 5.34 -24.81 54.34
C GLY A 96 6.60 -25.60 54.66
N GLY A 97 7.75 -24.91 54.62
CA GLY A 97 9.04 -25.43 55.04
C GLY A 97 9.05 -25.56 56.56
N GLY A 98 8.44 -26.62 57.09
CA GLY A 98 8.58 -27.08 58.47
C GLY A 98 9.66 -28.15 58.57
N GLY A 99 10.91 -27.78 58.34
CA GLY A 99 12.06 -28.65 58.61
C GLY A 99 12.63 -28.34 59.99
N GLU A 100 12.19 -29.05 61.03
CA GLU A 100 12.80 -29.00 62.36
C GLU A 100 13.37 -30.38 62.72
N GLY A 101 14.70 -30.47 62.62
CA GLY A 101 15.68 -31.23 63.42
C GLY A 101 15.45 -32.70 63.81
N PRO A 102 16.44 -33.60 63.60
CA PRO A 102 16.45 -34.90 64.24
C PRO A 102 16.93 -34.78 65.70
N SER A 103 16.13 -35.22 66.67
CA SER A 103 16.59 -35.51 68.03
C SER A 103 16.43 -37.01 68.32
N SER A 104 17.49 -37.76 68.03
CA SER A 104 17.66 -39.12 68.54
C SER A 104 18.06 -39.07 70.01
N SER A 105 17.10 -39.26 70.91
CA SER A 105 17.36 -39.45 72.34
C SER A 105 17.76 -40.90 72.61
N GLY A 106 19.07 -41.15 72.64
CA GLY A 106 19.64 -42.36 73.22
C GLY A 106 19.69 -42.24 74.74
N ARG A 107 18.90 -43.05 75.46
CA ARG A 107 19.14 -43.43 76.86
C ARG A 107 18.57 -44.82 77.12
N ARG A 108 19.45 -45.81 77.24
CA ARG A 108 19.31 -47.01 78.07
C ARG A 108 20.67 -47.35 78.62
#